data_AF-A0A7R9DLY5-F1
#
_entry.id   AF-A0A7R9DLY5-F1
#
_cell.length_a   1.000
_cell.length_b   1.000
_cell.length_c   1.000
_cell.angle_alpha   90.00
_cell.angle_beta   90.00
_cell.angle_gamma   90.00
#
_symmetry.space_group_name_H-M   'P 1'
#
loop_
_entity.id
_entity.type
_entity.pdbx_description
1 polymer ?
#
loop_
_entity_poly.entity_id
_entity_poly.type
_entity_poly.pdbx_seq_one_letter_code
_entity_poly.pdbx_strand_id
1 'polypeptide(L)'
;MHMHRQKADESYIVGKGLPPVQAYLNIPEIIRVAKDNDVDAIHPGYGFLSERSDFAEAVISAGLRFIGPSPRVVQQMGDKVAARQAAIDA
;
A
#
# COMPACT_ATOMS: atom_id res chain seq x y z
N MET A 1 -9.14 -12.65 -17.82
CA MET A 1 -9.13 -12.36 -16.37
C MET A 1 -7.71 -12.44 -15.87
N HIS A 2 -7.29 -11.54 -14.98
CA HIS A 2 -5.94 -11.60 -14.40
C HIS A 2 -5.81 -12.77 -13.43
N MET A 3 -4.71 -13.54 -13.54
CA MET A 3 -4.52 -14.78 -12.77
C MET A 3 -4.51 -14.55 -11.26
N HIS A 4 -3.98 -13.41 -10.77
CA HIS A 4 -3.94 -13.09 -9.34
C HIS A 4 -5.34 -13.12 -8.69
N ARG A 5 -6.38 -12.71 -9.42
CA ARG A 5 -7.77 -12.67 -8.92
C ARG A 5 -8.32 -14.07 -8.64
N GLN A 6 -7.87 -15.07 -9.39
CA GLN A 6 -8.33 -16.46 -9.26
C GLN A 6 -7.50 -17.28 -8.28
N LYS A 7 -6.40 -16.71 -7.78
CA LYS A 7 -5.47 -17.37 -6.85
C LYS A 7 -5.71 -16.98 -5.38
N ALA A 8 -6.51 -15.94 -5.13
CA ALA A 8 -6.96 -15.57 -3.80
C ALA A 8 -8.26 -16.29 -3.45
N ASP A 9 -8.49 -16.55 -2.16
CA ASP A 9 -9.74 -17.12 -1.65
C ASP A 9 -10.92 -16.18 -1.88
N GLU A 10 -10.70 -14.87 -1.75
CA GLU A 10 -11.67 -13.81 -2.01
C GLU A 10 -11.08 -12.72 -2.92
N SER A 11 -11.95 -12.07 -3.69
CA SER A 11 -11.53 -10.98 -4.58
C SER A 11 -12.61 -9.91 -4.73
N TYR A 12 -12.20 -8.64 -4.66
CA TYR A 12 -13.12 -7.50 -4.71
C TYR A 12 -12.67 -6.49 -5.79
N ILE A 13 -13.64 -5.76 -6.32
CA ILE A 13 -13.37 -4.67 -7.26
C ILE A 13 -12.90 -3.44 -6.46
N VAL A 14 -11.80 -2.83 -6.91
CA VAL A 14 -11.32 -1.53 -6.43
C VAL A 14 -11.41 -0.49 -7.55
N GLY A 15 -11.63 0.77 -7.17
CA GLY A 15 -11.62 1.91 -8.06
C GLY A 15 -12.66 1.84 -9.18
N LYS A 16 -13.89 1.38 -8.89
CA LYS A 16 -14.95 1.26 -9.89
C LYS A 16 -15.17 2.60 -10.61
N GLY A 17 -15.02 2.58 -11.94
CA GLY A 17 -15.15 3.78 -12.79
C GLY A 17 -13.85 4.58 -12.97
N LEU A 18 -12.76 4.21 -12.31
CA LEU A 18 -11.45 4.84 -12.51
C LEU A 18 -10.66 4.19 -13.65
N PRO A 19 -9.74 4.93 -14.29
CA PRO A 19 -8.72 4.34 -15.17
C PRO A 19 -7.95 3.21 -14.46
N PRO A 20 -7.52 2.16 -15.18
CA PRO A 20 -6.95 0.95 -14.56
C PRO A 20 -5.82 1.20 -13.56
N VAL A 21 -4.90 2.11 -13.86
CA VAL A 21 -3.78 2.43 -12.95
C VAL A 21 -4.27 3.21 -11.73
N GLN A 22 -5.18 4.17 -11.91
CA GLN A 22 -5.74 4.95 -10.80
C GLN A 22 -6.53 4.07 -9.82
N ALA A 23 -7.16 3.00 -10.31
CA ALA A 23 -7.85 2.04 -9.44
C ALA A 23 -6.90 1.39 -8.41
N TYR A 24 -5.66 1.04 -8.80
CA TYR A 24 -4.65 0.48 -7.89
C TYR A 24 -3.91 1.53 -7.05
N LEU A 25 -4.06 2.82 -7.35
CA LEU A 25 -3.51 3.92 -6.57
C LEU A 25 -4.53 4.54 -5.60
N ASN A 26 -5.76 4.02 -5.56
CA ASN A 26 -6.83 4.54 -4.73
C ASN A 26 -6.74 4.00 -3.30
N ILE A 27 -6.00 4.71 -2.45
CA ILE A 27 -5.80 4.38 -1.03
C ILE A 27 -7.14 4.22 -0.28
N PRO A 28 -8.08 5.20 -0.30
CA PRO A 28 -9.35 5.06 0.43
C PRO A 28 -10.12 3.79 0.08
N GLU A 29 -10.17 3.42 -1.19
CA GLU A 29 -10.94 2.27 -1.64
C GLU A 29 -10.28 0.94 -1.25
N ILE A 30 -8.95 0.86 -1.28
CA ILE A 30 -8.21 -0.32 -0.79
C ILE A 30 -8.43 -0.50 0.71
N ILE A 31 -8.36 0.58 1.49
CA ILE A 31 -8.62 0.53 2.94
C ILE A 31 -10.06 0.14 3.23
N ARG A 32 -11.04 0.68 2.48
CA ARG A 32 -12.45 0.32 2.61
C ARG A 32 -12.66 -1.18 2.38
N VAL A 33 -12.13 -1.72 1.28
CA VAL A 33 -12.23 -3.16 0.98
C VAL A 33 -11.60 -4.01 2.09
N ALA A 34 -10.44 -3.62 2.62
CA ALA A 34 -9.81 -4.36 3.71
C ALA A 34 -10.68 -4.38 4.98
N LYS A 35 -11.25 -3.24 5.37
CA LYS A 35 -12.10 -3.13 6.56
C LYS A 35 -13.44 -3.86 6.41
N ASP A 36 -14.06 -3.80 5.24
CA ASP A 36 -15.38 -4.42 5.01
C ASP A 36 -15.31 -5.95 5.00
N ASN A 37 -14.10 -6.53 4.92
CA ASN A 37 -13.87 -7.97 4.80
C ASN A 37 -12.85 -8.50 5.82
N ASP A 38 -12.75 -7.84 6.98
CA ASP A 38 -11.99 -8.32 8.16
C ASP A 38 -10.53 -8.71 7.86
N VAL A 39 -9.86 -7.97 6.97
CA VAL A 39 -8.46 -8.21 6.63
C VAL A 39 -7.56 -7.77 7.77
N ASP A 40 -6.56 -8.58 8.16
CA ASP A 40 -5.63 -8.19 9.23
C ASP A 40 -4.39 -7.41 8.76
N ALA A 41 -4.01 -7.58 7.49
CA ALA A 41 -2.75 -7.08 6.95
C ALA A 41 -2.80 -6.81 5.45
N ILE A 42 -2.06 -5.81 4.99
CA ILE A 42 -1.91 -5.47 3.57
C ILE A 42 -0.44 -5.60 3.16
N HIS A 43 -0.20 -6.46 2.17
CA HIS A 43 1.10 -6.57 1.49
C HIS A 43 1.07 -5.79 0.17
N PRO A 44 1.87 -4.73 0.00
CA PRO A 44 1.75 -3.84 -1.16
C PRO A 44 2.42 -4.37 -2.43
N GLY A 45 3.22 -5.44 -2.35
CA GLY A 45 4.03 -5.91 -3.47
C GLY A 45 5.16 -4.95 -3.77
N TYR A 46 5.34 -4.59 -5.05
CA TYR A 46 6.29 -3.60 -5.53
C TYR A 46 5.64 -2.69 -6.56
N GLY A 47 6.17 -1.47 -6.76
CA GLY A 47 5.49 -0.42 -7.52
C GLY A 47 4.19 0.02 -6.84
N PHE A 48 3.33 0.72 -7.59
CA PHE A 48 2.06 1.26 -7.07
C PHE A 48 2.22 2.04 -5.76
N LEU A 49 1.70 1.48 -4.65
CA LEU A 49 1.68 2.10 -3.33
C LEU A 49 2.78 1.57 -2.39
N SER A 50 3.63 0.63 -2.84
CA SER A 50 4.65 -0.01 -2.00
C SER A 50 5.68 0.94 -1.38
N GLU A 51 5.95 2.06 -2.05
CA GLU A 51 6.91 3.08 -1.61
C GLU A 51 6.21 4.37 -1.13
N ARG A 52 4.89 4.33 -0.94
CA ARG A 52 4.09 5.49 -0.54
C ARG A 52 3.89 5.50 0.97
N SER A 53 4.55 6.43 1.65
CA SER A 53 4.48 6.56 3.12
C SER A 53 3.06 6.86 3.62
N ASP A 54 2.28 7.63 2.88
CA ASP A 54 0.88 7.92 3.21
C ASP A 54 -0.03 6.69 3.09
N PHE A 55 0.29 5.74 2.21
CA PHE A 55 -0.40 4.46 2.18
C PHE A 55 -0.07 3.62 3.41
N ALA A 56 1.22 3.49 3.75
CA ALA A 56 1.64 2.77 4.96
C ALA A 56 0.98 3.38 6.22
N GLU A 57 0.92 4.71 6.32
CA GLU A 57 0.26 5.43 7.41
C GLU A 57 -1.25 5.17 7.42
N ALA A 58 -1.92 5.20 6.27
CA ALA A 58 -3.35 4.95 6.16
C ALA A 58 -3.72 3.51 6.57
N VAL A 59 -2.89 2.52 6.21
CA VAL A 59 -3.06 1.11 6.62
C VAL A 59 -2.99 1.01 8.15
N ILE A 60 -1.93 1.54 8.77
CA ILE A 60 -1.73 1.49 10.22
C ILE A 60 -2.84 2.26 10.95
N SER A 61 -3.20 3.45 10.46
CA SER A 61 -4.28 4.28 11.02
C SER A 61 -5.65 3.61 10.94
N ALA A 62 -5.86 2.72 9.96
CA ALA A 62 -7.07 1.91 9.84
C ALA A 62 -7.10 0.70 10.79
N GLY A 63 -6.05 0.49 11.61
CA GLY A 63 -5.92 -0.66 12.50
C GLY A 63 -5.39 -1.93 11.82
N LEU A 64 -4.87 -1.80 10.60
CA LEU A 64 -4.36 -2.90 9.79
C LEU A 64 -2.84 -2.98 9.87
N ARG A 65 -2.25 -4.17 9.68
CA ARG A 65 -0.80 -4.31 9.58
C ARG A 65 -0.31 -4.00 8.17
N PHE A 66 0.59 -3.05 8.04
CA PHE A 66 1.34 -2.84 6.80
C PHE A 66 2.51 -3.82 6.73
N ILE A 67 2.57 -4.67 5.69
CA ILE A 67 3.69 -5.60 5.50
C ILE A 67 4.82 -4.86 4.77
N GLY A 68 5.65 -4.18 5.55
CA GLY A 68 6.78 -3.39 5.05
C GLY A 68 7.44 -2.59 6.18
N PRO A 69 8.34 -1.65 5.84
CA PRO A 69 8.93 -0.74 6.82
C PRO A 69 7.87 0.23 7.38
N SER A 70 8.21 0.91 8.49
CA SER A 70 7.34 1.96 9.05
C SER A 70 7.16 3.13 8.07
N PRO A 71 6.05 3.91 8.15
CA PRO A 71 5.81 5.05 7.27
C PRO A 71 6.98 6.05 7.23
N ARG A 72 7.63 6.27 8.38
CA ARG A 72 8.84 7.08 8.51
C ARG A 72 10.00 6.53 7.67
N VAL A 73 10.27 5.23 7.74
CA VAL A 73 11.34 4.59 6.96
C VAL A 73 11.01 4.61 5.47
N VAL A 74 9.74 4.35 5.09
CA VAL A 74 9.28 4.46 3.70
C VAL A 74 9.52 5.86 3.15
N GLN A 75 9.17 6.91 3.92
CA GLN A 75 9.40 8.30 3.52
C GLN A 75 10.89 8.62 3.37
N GLN A 76 11.70 8.24 4.36
CA GLN A 76 13.13 8.52 4.38
C GLN A 76 13.87 7.83 3.23
N MET A 77 13.47 6.61 2.87
CA MET A 77 14.10 5.86 1.79
C MET A 77 13.54 6.18 0.40
N GLY A 78 12.29 6.66 0.31
CA GLY A 78 11.67 7.08 -0.95
C GLY A 78 12.24 8.38 -1.51
N ASP A 79 12.76 9.26 -0.65
CA ASP A 79 13.49 10.46 -1.06
C ASP A 79 14.99 10.15 -1.19
N LYS A 80 15.52 10.21 -2.41
CA LYS A 80 16.92 9.92 -2.71
C LYS A 80 17.91 10.85 -1.98
N VAL A 81 17.52 12.10 -1.72
CA VAL A 81 18.36 13.07 -0.99
C VAL A 81 18.36 12.70 0.49
N ALA A 82 17.17 12.47 1.07
CA ALA A 82 17.05 12.07 2.47
C ALA A 82 17.74 10.72 2.75
N ALA A 83 17.60 9.75 1.84
CA ALA A 83 18.25 8.45 1.93
C ALA A 83 19.78 8.58 1.91
N ARG A 84 20.32 9.45 1.05
CA ARG A 84 21.76 9.71 1.02
C ARG A 84 22.25 10.35 2.33
N GLN A 85 21.51 11.31 2.85
CA GLN A 85 21.85 11.95 4.13
C GLN A 85 21.82 10.92 5.27
N ALA A 86 20.79 10.08 5.32
CA ALA A 86 20.67 9.00 6.28
C ALA A 86 21.85 8.03 6.26
N ALA A 87 22.39 7.73 5.07
CA ALA A 87 23.54 6.86 4.92
C ALA A 87 24.86 7.51 5.37
N ILE A 88 24.96 8.85 5.34
CA ILE A 88 26.12 9.59 5.86
C ILE A 88 26.06 9.68 7.39
N ASP A 89 24.85 9.79 7.95
CA ASP A 89 24.62 9.97 9.39
C ASP A 89 24.65 8.66 10.19
N ALA A 90 24.84 7.51 9.53
CA ALA A 90 24.87 6.17 10.12
C ALA A 90 26.29 5.74 10.53
#